data_AF-A0A1X7MR30-F1
#
_entry.id   AF-A0A1X7MR30-F1
#
_cell.length_a   1.000
_cell.length_b   1.000
_cell.length_c   1.000
_cell.angle_alpha   90.00
_cell.angle_beta   90.00
_cell.angle_gamma   90.00
#
_symmetry.space_group_name_H-M   'P 1'
#
loop_
_entity.id
_entity.type
_entity.pdbx_description
1 polymer ?
#
loop_
_entity_poly.entity_id
_entity_poly.type
_entity_poly.pdbx_seq_one_letter_code
_entity_poly.pdbx_strand_id
1 'polypeptide(L)' 'MNFIQRSIELKWPLLLFEVIFLIAGVVLIVSGIKIRKKSTIVTIISITIGILTALLFSYSLLWTLIFGYNS' A
#
# COMPACT_ATOMS: atom_id res chain seq x y z
N MET A 1 1.00 -31.29 -6.43
CA MET A 1 0.42 -29.98 -6.08
C MET A 1 0.73 -29.03 -7.21
N ASN A 2 -0.30 -28.43 -7.81
CA ASN A 2 -0.13 -27.54 -8.96
C ASN A 2 0.72 -26.32 -8.54
N PHE A 3 1.73 -25.97 -9.35
CA PHE A 3 2.65 -24.84 -9.11
C PHE A 3 1.92 -23.54 -8.75
N ILE A 4 0.75 -23.33 -9.36
CA ILE A 4 -0.15 -22.20 -9.10
C ILE A 4 -0.57 -22.13 -7.62
N GLN A 5 -0.93 -23.25 -7.01
CA GLN A 5 -1.40 -23.29 -5.62
C GLN A 5 -0.27 -22.92 -4.64
N ARG A 6 0.95 -23.40 -4.89
CA ARG A 6 2.13 -23.08 -4.07
C ARG A 6 2.56 -21.61 -4.23
N SER A 7 2.43 -21.05 -5.44
CA SER A 7 2.69 -19.62 -5.69
C SER A 7 1.69 -18.72 -4.97
N ILE A 8 0.41 -19.10 -4.93
CA ILE A 8 -0.62 -18.37 -4.17
C ILE A 8 -0.32 -18.43 -2.67
N GLU A 9 -0.06 -19.61 -2.11
CA GLU A 9 0.21 -19.79 -0.68
C GLU A 9 1.42 -18.99 -0.18
N LEU A 10 2.47 -18.86 -0.99
CA LEU A 10 3.66 -18.08 -0.66
C LEU A 10 3.45 -16.55 -0.80
N LYS A 11 2.60 -16.12 -1.75
CA LYS A 11 2.41 -14.69 -2.06
C LYS A 11 1.22 -14.06 -1.32
N TRP A 12 0.34 -14.87 -0.74
CA TRP A 12 -0.82 -14.37 0.01
C TRP A 12 -0.42 -13.51 1.23
N PRO A 13 0.55 -13.92 2.09
CA PRO A 13 0.96 -13.08 3.21
C PRO A 13 1.51 -11.72 2.77
N LEU A 14 2.22 -11.69 1.64
CA LEU A 14 2.77 -10.47 1.05
C LEU A 14 1.66 -9.53 0.55
N LEU A 15 0.70 -10.05 -0.21
CA LEU A 15 -0.47 -9.29 -0.67
C LEU A 15 -1.28 -8.70 0.50
N LEU A 16 -1.49 -9.47 1.58
CA LEU A 16 -2.19 -8.98 2.77
C LEU A 16 -1.45 -7.79 3.38
N PHE A 17 -0.12 -7.90 3.49
CA PHE A 17 0.72 -6.82 3.97
C PHE A 17 0.62 -5.59 3.06
N GLU A 18 0.71 -5.77 1.74
CA GLU A 18 0.59 -4.68 0.77
C GLU A 18 -0.74 -3.94 0.88
N VAL A 19 -1.86 -4.66 1.00
CA VAL A 19 -3.20 -4.06 1.15
C VAL A 19 -3.33 -3.28 2.45
N ILE A 20 -2.85 -3.83 3.58
CA ILE A 20 -2.90 -3.13 4.88
C ILE A 20 -2.12 -1.82 4.82
N PHE A 21 -0.92 -1.84 4.23
CA PHE A 21 -0.09 -0.64 4.11
C PHE A 21 -0.68 0.39 3.14
N LEU A 22 -1.38 -0.07 2.10
CA LEU A 22 -2.09 0.82 1.18
C LEU A 22 -3.24 1.53 1.89
N ILE A 23 -4.00 0.81 2.73
CA ILE A 23 -5.04 1.40 3.60
C ILE A 23 -4.39 2.41 4.58
N ALA A 24 -3.27 2.06 5.20
CA ALA A 24 -2.56 2.96 6.11
C ALA A 24 -2.11 4.25 5.40
N GLY A 25 -1.63 4.16 4.15
CA GLY A 25 -1.30 5.31 3.31
C GLY A 25 -2.50 6.23 3.09
N VAL A 26 -3.67 5.68 2.75
CA VAL A 26 -4.91 6.46 2.59
C VAL A 26 -5.32 7.13 3.92
N VAL A 27 -5.25 6.41 5.04
CA VAL A 27 -5.56 6.95 6.37
C VAL A 27 -4.63 8.11 6.73
N LEU A 28 -3.34 8.03 6.39
CA LEU A 28 -2.38 9.12 6.58
C LEU A 28 -2.76 10.37 5.78
N ILE A 29 -3.20 10.21 4.53
CA ILE A 29 -3.69 11.33 3.71
C ILE A 29 -4.92 11.97 4.35
N VAL A 30 -5.92 11.16 4.72
CA VAL A 30 -7.16 11.64 5.35
C VAL A 30 -6.88 12.34 6.69
N SER A 31 -6.00 11.77 7.50
CA SER A 31 -5.57 12.34 8.78
C SER A 31 -4.85 13.68 8.58
N GLY A 32 -3.93 13.75 7.61
CA GLY A 32 -3.26 14.99 7.23
C GLY A 32 -4.24 16.09 6.84
N ILE A 33 -5.22 15.76 5.99
CA ILE A 33 -6.29 16.70 5.59
C ILE A 33 -7.09 17.19 6.81
N LYS A 34 -7.42 16.29 7.75
CA LYS A 34 -8.16 16.64 8.97
C LYS A 34 -7.35 17.54 9.92
N ILE A 35 -6.03 17.35 9.99
CA ILE A 35 -5.11 18.10 10.87
C ILE A 35 -4.66 19.44 10.25
N ARG A 36 -5.01 19.71 8.98
CA ARG A 36 -4.69 20.96 8.26
C ARG A 36 -4.94 22.25 9.04
N LYS A 37 -5.98 22.28 9.88
CA LYS A 37 -6.33 23.47 10.68
C LYS A 37 -5.43 23.68 11.91
N LYS A 38 -4.67 22.68 12.33
CA LYS A 38 -3.87 22.70 13.57
C LYS A 38 -2.38 22.85 13.32
N SER A 39 -1.85 22.23 12.26
CA SER A 39 -0.43 22.37 11.90
C SER A 39 -0.18 22.12 10.42
N THR A 40 0.30 23.13 9.72
CA THR A 40 0.65 23.07 8.29
C THR A 40 1.79 22.08 8.03
N ILE A 41 2.81 22.05 8.89
CA ILE A 41 3.98 21.17 8.74
C ILE A 41 3.57 19.71 8.86
N VAL A 42 2.82 19.36 9.92
CA VAL A 42 2.35 17.98 10.15
C VAL A 42 1.43 17.52 9.01
N THR A 43 0.65 18.44 8.46
CA THR A 43 -0.23 18.16 7.32
C THR A 43 0.55 17.81 6.06
N ILE A 44 1.56 18.63 5.71
CA ILE A 44 2.41 18.38 4.55
C ILE A 44 3.10 17.03 4.71
N ILE A 45 3.73 16.77 5.86
CA ILE A 45 4.43 15.51 6.13
C ILE A 45 3.48 14.32 6.00
N SER A 46 2.30 14.38 6.63
CA SER A 46 1.34 13.26 6.62
C SER A 46 0.80 12.96 5.22
N ILE A 47 0.47 14.01 4.45
CA ILE A 47 -0.02 13.87 3.07
C ILE A 47 1.10 13.35 2.17
N THR A 48 2.31 13.92 2.25
CA THR A 48 3.45 13.49 1.43
C THR A 48 3.82 12.03 1.69
N ILE A 49 3.95 11.63 2.96
CA ILE A 49 4.23 10.24 3.32
C ILE A 49 3.09 9.33 2.85
N GLY A 50 1.83 9.71 3.09
CA GLY A 50 0.69 8.91 2.67
C GLY A 50 0.61 8.71 1.16
N ILE A 51 0.89 9.74 0.35
CA ILE A 51 0.96 9.65 -1.11
C ILE A 51 2.11 8.74 -1.55
N LEU A 52 3.29 8.91 -0.94
CA LEU A 52 4.47 8.09 -1.28
C LEU A 52 4.21 6.60 -0.98
N THR A 53 3.63 6.31 0.19
CA THR A 53 3.20 4.97 0.58
C THR A 53 2.17 4.42 -0.41
N ALA A 54 1.12 5.18 -0.72
CA ALA A 54 0.09 4.74 -1.67
C ALA A 54 0.69 4.38 -3.05
N LEU A 55 1.62 5.18 -3.57
CA LEU A 55 2.28 4.92 -4.85
C LEU A 55 3.15 3.67 -4.80
N LEU A 56 3.99 3.52 -3.78
CA LEU A 56 4.89 2.37 -3.62
C LEU A 56 4.10 1.06 -3.54
N PHE A 57 3.07 1.01 -2.71
CA PHE A 57 2.27 -0.20 -2.54
C PHE A 57 1.36 -0.48 -3.73
N SER A 58 0.85 0.55 -4.41
CA SER A 58 0.09 0.35 -5.67
C SER A 58 0.98 -0.24 -6.77
N TYR A 59 2.23 0.22 -6.88
CA TYR A 59 3.20 -0.32 -7.82
C TYR A 59 3.57 -1.77 -7.49
N SER A 60 3.82 -2.07 -6.21
CA SER A 60 4.10 -3.43 -5.74
C SER A 60 2.93 -4.38 -6.03
N LEU A 61 1.70 -3.97 -5.76
CA LEU A 61 0.49 -4.73 -6.08
C LEU A 61 0.36 -5.01 -7.57
N LEU A 62 0.57 -4.00 -8.42
CA LEU A 62 0.55 -4.18 -9.88
C LEU A 62 1.60 -5.19 -10.33
N TRP A 63 2.82 -5.11 -9.78
CA TRP A 63 3.89 -6.05 -10.09
C TRP A 63 3.54 -7.48 -9.65
N THR A 64 3.04 -7.64 -8.43
CA THR A 64 2.62 -8.92 -7.87
C THR A 64 1.46 -9.53 -8.68
N LEU A 65 0.51 -8.72 -9.15
CA LEU A 65 -0.60 -9.18 -9.99
C LEU A 65 -0.15 -9.58 -11.40
N ILE A 66 0.65 -8.74 -12.07
CA ILE A 66 1.03 -8.95 -13.47
C ILE A 66 2.12 -10.02 -13.62
N PHE A 67 3.15 -9.97 -12.79
CA PHE A 67 4.33 -10.85 -12.89
C PHE A 67 4.34 -11.95 -11.84
N GLY A 68 3.68 -11.73 -10.69
CA GLY A 68 3.67 -12.68 -9.58
C GLY A 68 2.66 -13.82 -9.74
N TYR A 69 1.49 -13.58 -10.32
CA TYR A 69 0.48 -14.64 -10.52
C TYR A 69 0.49 -15.26 -11.91
N ASN A 70 1.23 -14.67 -12.86
CA ASN A 70 1.31 -15.11 -14.25
C ASN A 70 2.61 -15.89 -14.58
N SER A 71 3.33 -16.36 -13.55
CA SER A 71 4.56 -17.15 -13.66
C SER A 71 4.45 -18.48 -12.92
#